data_AF-A0A523RCJ6-F1
#
_entry.id   AF-A0A523RCJ6-F1
#
_cell.length_a   1.000
_cell.length_b   1.000
_cell.length_c   1.000
_cell.angle_alpha   90.00
_cell.angle_beta   90.00
_cell.angle_gamma   90.00
#
_symmetry.space_group_name_H-M   'P 1'
#
loop_
_entity.id
_entity.type
_entity.pdbx_description
1 polymer ?
#
loop_
_entity_poly.entity_id
_entity_poly.type
_entity_poly.pdbx_seq_one_letter_code
_entity_poly.pdbx_strand_id
1 'polypeptide(L)'
;MTIDFSTRLESGVNEVFPNMIVQKCVFHAIQLLTRGLKKEFTKIKKEHLLDHIDEWISLRRRTLSLEKGEQTTDVSPFKFYDVELAWEIYAQLRECLSRNDPRQIERKLQTFFSSSQFIKWYGKHVFLSKYDDVFSKRNLTYSIKGIEYIVPQIYKAFRAAIRELRKELEDLKSHFNKIKYLVLMNPSNMELYHRRKLRKYLKEFPWLRSYRQLLVRFYYQFRLPPDKRSPLSFLSRLITDTSHPWLKSAVQTLIDNEESVFRFQRVPELFPKIKPSKSIKVVNESCNKLVKKLYRTQCGMRTIKNIRMRISNLLKCPIIISPNLLEKIK
;
A
#
# COMPACT_ATOMS: atom_id res chain seq x y z
N MET A 1 -10.77 2.31 -32.78
CA MET A 1 -9.36 2.39 -32.37
C MET A 1 -9.24 2.08 -30.88
N THR A 2 -8.18 1.37 -30.46
CA THR A 2 -7.93 1.09 -29.04
C THR A 2 -6.91 2.06 -28.46
N ILE A 3 -7.26 2.75 -27.37
CA ILE A 3 -6.40 3.71 -26.67
C ILE A 3 -6.33 3.41 -25.16
N ASP A 4 -5.44 4.07 -24.44
CA ASP A 4 -5.43 4.04 -22.97
C ASP A 4 -6.43 5.07 -22.38
N PHE A 5 -6.33 5.36 -21.08
CA PHE A 5 -7.18 6.34 -20.39
C PHE A 5 -6.64 7.78 -20.48
N SER A 6 -5.75 8.08 -21.43
CA SER A 6 -5.26 9.44 -21.64
C SER A 6 -6.32 10.30 -22.34
N THR A 7 -6.84 11.29 -21.62
CA THR A 7 -7.76 12.31 -22.15
C THR A 7 -7.16 13.05 -23.34
N ARG A 8 -5.85 13.31 -23.33
CA ARG A 8 -5.13 13.94 -24.44
C ARG A 8 -5.14 13.08 -25.70
N LEU A 9 -4.90 11.77 -25.57
CA LEU A 9 -4.94 10.87 -26.72
C LEU A 9 -6.36 10.73 -27.26
N GLU A 10 -7.35 10.65 -26.38
CA GLU A 10 -8.76 10.60 -26.77
C GLU A 10 -9.20 11.84 -27.52
N SER A 11 -8.87 13.04 -27.01
CA SER A 11 -9.16 14.31 -27.68
C SER A 11 -8.52 14.38 -29.07
N GLY A 12 -7.23 14.02 -29.20
CA GLY A 12 -6.56 14.01 -30.50
C GLY A 12 -7.14 12.98 -31.47
N VAL A 13 -7.59 11.82 -31.00
CA VAL A 13 -8.26 10.83 -31.86
C VAL A 13 -9.62 11.35 -32.32
N ASN A 14 -10.40 11.96 -31.44
CA ASN A 14 -11.71 12.52 -31.79
C ASN A 14 -11.57 13.72 -32.75
N GLU A 15 -10.51 14.51 -32.64
CA GLU A 15 -10.25 15.62 -33.55
C GLU A 15 -9.89 15.15 -34.97
N VAL A 16 -9.06 14.11 -35.07
CA VAL A 16 -8.56 13.60 -36.36
C VAL A 16 -9.53 12.59 -37.00
N PHE A 17 -10.25 11.82 -36.17
CA PHE A 17 -11.16 10.75 -36.58
C PHE A 17 -12.49 10.84 -35.79
N PRO A 18 -13.32 11.88 -36.02
CA PRO A 18 -14.50 12.19 -35.19
C PRO A 18 -15.55 11.08 -35.14
N ASN A 19 -15.65 10.27 -36.20
CA ASN A 19 -16.62 9.19 -36.29
C ASN A 19 -16.05 7.83 -35.84
N MET A 20 -14.84 7.81 -35.29
CA MET A 20 -14.17 6.57 -34.95
C MET A 20 -14.59 6.07 -33.58
N ILE A 21 -15.05 4.82 -33.53
CA ILE A 21 -15.38 4.14 -32.29
C ILE A 21 -14.11 3.90 -31.47
N VAL A 22 -14.03 4.52 -30.29
CA VAL A 22 -12.92 4.40 -29.34
C VAL A 22 -13.12 3.23 -28.38
N GLN A 23 -12.08 2.45 -28.12
CA GLN A 23 -12.09 1.36 -27.13
C GLN A 23 -10.98 1.61 -26.12
N LYS A 24 -11.25 1.47 -24.83
CA LYS A 24 -10.21 1.51 -23.79
C LYS A 24 -9.48 0.18 -23.72
N CYS A 25 -8.16 0.24 -23.58
CA CYS A 25 -7.30 -0.94 -23.53
C CYS A 25 -7.49 -1.70 -22.22
N VAL A 26 -7.84 -2.99 -22.31
CA VAL A 26 -8.07 -3.90 -21.16
C VAL A 26 -6.87 -3.95 -20.22
N PHE A 27 -5.65 -3.97 -20.78
CA PHE A 27 -4.42 -3.93 -19.98
C PHE A 27 -4.34 -2.67 -19.12
N HIS A 28 -4.66 -1.52 -19.70
CA HIS A 28 -4.65 -0.25 -18.99
C HIS A 28 -5.81 -0.14 -17.99
N ALA A 29 -6.96 -0.76 -18.25
CA ALA A 29 -8.07 -0.84 -17.28
C ALA A 29 -7.64 -1.61 -16.02
N ILE A 30 -6.98 -2.76 -16.21
CA ILE A 30 -6.39 -3.54 -15.12
C ILE A 30 -5.31 -2.75 -14.39
N GLN A 31 -4.41 -2.08 -15.13
CA GLN A 31 -3.36 -1.27 -14.52
C GLN A 31 -3.92 -0.09 -13.72
N LEU A 32 -4.98 0.55 -14.20
CA LEU A 32 -5.62 1.68 -13.54
C LEU A 32 -6.11 1.27 -12.15
N LEU A 33 -6.92 0.21 -12.06
CA LEU A 33 -7.40 -0.30 -10.78
C LEU A 33 -6.26 -0.76 -9.86
N THR A 34 -5.32 -1.55 -10.39
CA THR A 34 -4.22 -2.08 -9.56
C THR A 34 -3.25 -1.01 -9.07
N ARG A 35 -3.07 0.10 -9.81
CA ARG A 35 -2.30 1.27 -9.33
C ARG A 35 -3.04 2.00 -8.22
N GLY A 36 -4.36 2.19 -8.35
CA GLY A 36 -5.21 2.73 -7.28
C GLY A 36 -5.09 1.90 -6.01
N LEU A 37 -5.26 0.59 -6.11
CA LEU A 37 -5.13 -0.34 -4.98
C LEU A 37 -3.72 -0.37 -4.38
N LYS A 38 -2.65 -0.22 -5.19
CA LYS A 38 -1.28 -0.10 -4.64
C LYS A 38 -1.12 1.13 -3.75
N LYS A 39 -1.74 2.25 -4.12
CA LYS A 39 -1.73 3.45 -3.29
C LYS A 39 -2.55 3.26 -2.02
N GLU A 40 -3.72 2.63 -2.13
CA GLU A 40 -4.54 2.24 -0.97
C GLU A 40 -3.76 1.36 0.01
N PHE A 41 -3.14 0.28 -0.46
CA PHE A 41 -2.35 -0.61 0.40
C PHE A 41 -1.12 0.09 0.98
N THR A 42 -0.55 1.07 0.29
CA THR A 42 0.55 1.87 0.84
C THR A 42 0.05 2.77 1.97
N LYS A 43 -1.12 3.37 1.80
CA LYS A 43 -1.81 4.17 2.82
C LYS A 43 -2.11 3.31 4.07
N ILE A 44 -2.80 2.18 3.91
CA ILE A 44 -3.15 1.27 5.00
C ILE A 44 -1.89 0.79 5.75
N LYS A 45 -0.83 0.41 5.01
CA LYS A 45 0.45 0.03 5.62
C LYS A 45 1.05 1.17 6.45
N LYS A 46 0.92 2.41 5.99
CA LYS A 46 1.41 3.57 6.73
C LYS A 46 0.66 3.71 8.05
N GLU A 47 -0.66 3.85 7.96
CA GLU A 47 -1.52 4.13 9.11
C GLU A 47 -1.52 3.02 10.17
N HIS A 48 -1.50 1.75 9.76
CA HIS A 48 -1.66 0.65 10.71
C HIS A 48 -0.34 -0.01 11.15
N LEU A 49 0.76 0.18 10.41
CA LEU A 49 2.01 -0.52 10.68
C LEU A 49 3.20 0.43 10.83
N LEU A 50 3.43 1.34 9.87
CA LEU A 50 4.59 2.24 9.96
C LEU A 50 4.43 3.25 11.08
N ASP A 51 3.28 3.95 11.13
CA ASP A 51 3.03 4.95 12.17
C ASP A 51 3.07 4.30 13.58
N HIS A 52 2.60 3.06 13.70
CA HIS A 52 2.68 2.29 14.95
C HIS A 52 4.13 1.93 15.33
N ILE A 53 4.93 1.44 14.37
CA ILE A 53 6.37 1.18 14.60
C ILE A 53 7.11 2.47 15.00
N ASP A 54 6.77 3.60 14.38
CA ASP A 54 7.38 4.90 14.66
C ASP A 54 7.03 5.39 16.07
N GLU A 55 5.81 5.13 16.56
CA GLU A 55 5.43 5.40 17.97
C GLU A 55 6.25 4.55 18.96
N TRP A 56 6.46 3.26 18.69
CA TRP A 56 7.35 2.42 19.51
C TRP A 56 8.81 2.92 19.51
N ILE A 57 9.32 3.38 18.37
CA ILE A 57 10.65 3.98 18.27
C ILE A 57 10.73 5.26 19.09
N SER A 58 9.69 6.09 19.01
CA SER A 58 9.58 7.36 19.74
C SER A 58 9.50 7.13 21.24
N LEU A 59 8.67 6.18 21.70
CA LEU A 59 8.59 5.76 23.10
C LEU A 59 9.96 5.33 23.62
N ARG A 60 10.67 4.44 22.90
CA ARG A 60 12.01 4.00 23.30
C ARG A 60 13.01 5.15 23.43
N ARG A 61 12.98 6.10 22.49
CA ARG A 61 13.86 7.28 22.54
C ARG A 61 13.52 8.15 23.76
N ARG A 62 12.23 8.40 23.99
CA ARG A 62 11.73 9.18 25.13
C ARG A 62 12.14 8.57 26.46
N THR A 63 11.94 7.26 26.67
CA THR A 63 12.34 6.61 27.92
C THR A 63 13.84 6.73 28.15
N LEU A 64 14.65 6.53 27.10
CA LEU A 64 16.10 6.63 27.20
C LEU A 64 16.60 8.05 27.51
N SER A 65 15.98 9.08 26.95
CA SER A 65 16.29 10.48 27.28
C SER A 65 15.90 10.83 28.73
N LEU A 66 14.73 10.36 29.19
CA LEU A 66 14.29 10.57 30.58
C LEU A 66 15.21 9.89 31.60
N GLU A 67 15.75 8.72 31.29
CA GLU A 67 16.74 8.03 32.13
C GLU A 67 18.07 8.80 32.22
N LYS A 68 18.40 9.59 31.20
CA LYS A 68 19.61 10.44 31.17
C LYS A 68 19.40 11.83 31.77
N GLY A 69 18.18 12.15 32.22
CA GLY A 69 17.85 13.49 32.71
C GLY A 69 17.77 14.56 31.61
N GLU A 70 17.65 14.17 30.35
CA GLU A 70 17.47 15.10 29.24
C GLU A 70 16.05 15.68 29.26
N GLN A 71 15.90 16.99 28.99
CA GLN A 71 14.58 17.59 28.80
C GLN A 71 13.93 17.00 27.54
N THR A 72 12.81 16.30 27.71
CA THR A 72 12.02 15.82 26.58
C THR A 72 10.95 16.84 26.24
N THR A 73 10.88 17.28 24.99
CA THR A 73 9.69 17.97 24.48
C THR A 73 8.48 17.07 24.60
N ASP A 74 7.37 17.65 25.03
CA ASP A 74 6.13 16.92 25.22
C ASP A 74 5.63 16.42 23.86
N VAL A 75 5.50 15.11 23.72
CA VAL A 75 4.93 14.50 22.51
C VAL A 75 3.44 14.37 22.77
N SER A 76 2.64 14.85 21.81
CA SER A 76 1.19 14.61 21.71
C SER A 76 0.85 13.16 22.07
N PRO A 77 -0.36 12.91 22.61
CA PRO A 77 -0.74 11.57 23.07
C PRO A 77 -0.49 10.51 21.99
N PHE A 78 0.02 9.36 22.43
CA PHE A 78 0.20 8.19 21.57
C PHE A 78 -1.15 7.78 20.97
N LYS A 79 -1.17 7.44 19.68
CA LYS A 79 -2.43 7.06 19.00
C LYS A 79 -2.76 5.60 19.19
N PHE A 80 -1.74 4.76 19.44
CA PHE A 80 -1.90 3.33 19.62
C PHE A 80 -1.98 2.97 21.10
N TYR A 81 -3.10 2.35 21.49
CA TYR A 81 -3.41 2.01 22.88
C TYR A 81 -2.32 1.19 23.58
N ASP A 82 -1.68 0.26 22.89
CA ASP A 82 -0.60 -0.56 23.44
C ASP A 82 0.69 0.22 23.68
N VAL A 83 0.99 1.23 22.85
CA VAL A 83 2.09 2.17 23.08
C VAL A 83 1.78 3.09 24.26
N GLU A 84 0.55 3.60 24.33
CA GLU A 84 0.06 4.42 25.45
C GLU A 84 0.14 3.65 26.78
N LEU A 85 -0.38 2.42 26.81
CA LEU A 85 -0.28 1.55 27.97
C LEU A 85 1.19 1.30 28.36
N ALA A 86 2.08 1.05 27.39
CA ALA A 86 3.50 0.88 27.69
C ALA A 86 4.14 2.13 28.27
N TRP A 87 3.70 3.32 27.87
CA TRP A 87 4.11 4.59 28.46
C TRP A 87 3.62 4.72 29.91
N GLU A 88 2.37 4.38 30.21
CA GLU A 88 1.84 4.38 31.58
C GLU A 88 2.60 3.40 32.48
N ILE A 89 2.89 2.19 31.98
CA ILE A 89 3.72 1.19 32.66
C ILE A 89 5.11 1.77 32.96
N TYR A 90 5.71 2.47 32.00
CA TYR A 90 7.00 3.12 32.20
C TYR A 90 6.94 4.24 33.25
N ALA A 91 5.89 5.06 33.25
CA ALA A 91 5.69 6.12 34.23
C ALA A 91 5.58 5.55 35.66
N GLN A 92 4.81 4.48 35.85
CA GLN A 92 4.71 3.80 37.14
C GLN A 92 6.02 3.11 37.55
N LEU A 93 6.74 2.52 36.60
CA LEU A 93 8.10 2.01 36.87
C LEU A 93 9.01 3.12 37.39
N ARG A 94 9.04 4.30 36.76
CA ARG A 94 9.85 5.43 37.25
C ARG A 94 9.44 5.86 38.66
N GLU A 95 8.15 5.88 38.97
CA GLU A 95 7.65 6.23 40.31
C GLU A 95 8.07 5.20 41.37
N CYS A 96 8.10 3.91 41.01
CA CYS A 96 8.61 2.86 41.89
C CYS A 96 10.12 3.01 42.15
N LEU A 97 10.87 3.39 41.12
CA LEU A 97 12.34 3.46 41.14
C LEU A 97 12.92 4.80 41.62
N SER A 98 12.08 5.82 41.88
CA SER A 98 12.52 7.15 42.32
C SER A 98 12.84 7.24 43.83
N ARG A 99 12.67 6.14 44.58
CA ARG A 99 12.87 6.09 46.03
C ARG A 99 14.33 5.77 46.36
N ASN A 100 14.81 6.29 47.49
CA ASN A 100 16.20 6.06 47.92
C ASN A 100 16.39 4.74 48.70
N ASP A 101 15.32 4.15 49.25
CA ASP A 101 15.38 2.93 50.05
C ASP A 101 15.18 1.67 49.17
N PRO A 102 16.18 0.78 49.07
CA PRO A 102 16.10 -0.46 48.27
C PRO A 102 14.92 -1.35 48.65
N ARG A 103 14.57 -1.43 49.95
CA ARG A 103 13.45 -2.28 50.41
C ARG A 103 12.10 -1.71 50.00
N GLN A 104 11.96 -0.39 49.97
CA GLN A 104 10.75 0.26 49.46
C GLN A 104 10.60 0.07 47.96
N ILE A 105 11.70 0.16 47.21
CA ILE A 105 11.70 -0.10 45.76
C ILE A 105 11.20 -1.52 45.49
N GLU A 106 11.75 -2.53 46.17
CA GLU A 106 11.35 -3.93 46.02
C GLU A 106 9.85 -4.13 46.28
N ARG A 107 9.33 -3.64 47.42
CA ARG A 107 7.91 -3.78 47.76
C ARG A 107 7.00 -3.09 46.75
N LYS A 108 7.33 -1.86 46.33
CA LYS A 108 6.53 -1.14 45.34
C LYS A 108 6.50 -1.85 44.00
N LEU A 109 7.63 -2.39 43.54
CA LEU A 109 7.69 -3.16 42.30
C LEU A 109 6.84 -4.43 42.40
N GLN A 110 6.90 -5.17 43.51
CA GLN A 110 6.06 -6.35 43.73
C GLN A 110 4.56 -6.01 43.68
N THR A 111 4.15 -4.93 44.34
CA THR A 111 2.77 -4.44 44.29
C THR A 111 2.38 -4.04 42.87
N PHE A 112 3.26 -3.32 42.16
CA PHE A 112 3.01 -2.90 40.78
C PHE A 112 2.90 -4.10 39.82
N PHE A 113 3.75 -5.11 39.93
CA PHE A 113 3.69 -6.30 39.09
C PHE A 113 2.43 -7.14 39.35
N SER A 114 1.84 -7.00 40.53
CA SER A 114 0.55 -7.61 40.88
C SER A 114 -0.66 -6.76 40.44
N SER A 115 -0.43 -5.54 39.92
CA SER A 115 -1.51 -4.66 39.49
C SER A 115 -2.18 -5.17 38.21
N SER A 116 -3.47 -4.88 38.08
CA SER A 116 -4.27 -5.27 36.90
C SER A 116 -3.72 -4.68 35.60
N GLN A 117 -3.14 -3.47 35.65
CA GLN A 117 -2.56 -2.79 34.50
C GLN A 117 -1.32 -3.53 33.98
N PHE A 118 -0.39 -3.89 34.87
CA PHE A 118 0.80 -4.66 34.50
C PHE A 118 0.44 -6.06 34.00
N ILE A 119 -0.53 -6.72 34.64
CA ILE A 119 -1.01 -8.04 34.22
C ILE A 119 -1.63 -8.01 32.82
N LYS A 120 -2.28 -6.92 32.42
CA LYS A 120 -2.86 -6.77 31.08
C LYS A 120 -1.85 -6.38 30.00
N TRP A 121 -0.68 -5.85 30.39
CA TRP A 121 0.34 -5.44 29.43
C TRP A 121 1.00 -6.64 28.75
N TYR A 122 0.90 -6.71 27.42
CA TYR A 122 1.42 -7.84 26.63
C TYR A 122 2.93 -8.04 26.79
N GLY A 123 3.68 -6.96 27.02
CA GLY A 123 5.13 -6.99 27.24
C GLY A 123 5.57 -7.63 28.57
N LYS A 124 4.64 -7.93 29.50
CA LYS A 124 4.97 -8.39 30.85
C LYS A 124 5.83 -9.64 30.89
N HIS A 125 5.60 -10.60 29.99
CA HIS A 125 6.31 -11.89 30.02
C HIS A 125 7.79 -11.71 29.68
N VAL A 126 8.08 -10.91 28.64
CA VAL A 126 9.45 -10.57 28.27
C VAL A 126 10.11 -9.72 29.35
N PHE A 127 9.37 -8.77 29.92
CA PHE A 127 9.87 -7.95 31.02
C PHE A 127 10.24 -8.80 32.24
N LEU A 128 9.32 -9.61 32.75
CA LEU A 128 9.51 -10.43 33.96
C LEU A 128 10.65 -11.42 33.77
N SER A 129 10.73 -12.10 32.62
CA SER A 129 11.86 -12.97 32.31
C SER A 129 13.21 -12.23 32.38
N LYS A 130 13.28 -10.98 31.88
CA LYS A 130 14.49 -10.16 31.96
C LYS A 130 14.74 -9.58 33.34
N TYR A 131 13.70 -9.34 34.13
CA TYR A 131 13.78 -8.91 35.51
C TYR A 131 14.31 -10.03 36.40
N ASP A 132 13.77 -11.25 36.27
CA ASP A 132 14.21 -12.43 37.02
C ASP A 132 15.66 -12.81 36.70
N ASP A 133 16.09 -12.64 35.45
CA ASP A 133 17.49 -12.80 35.02
C ASP A 133 18.47 -11.91 35.81
N VAL A 134 18.03 -10.74 36.31
CA VAL A 134 18.87 -9.84 37.11
C VAL A 134 19.25 -10.49 38.44
N PHE A 135 18.33 -11.21 39.06
CA PHE A 135 18.54 -11.82 40.38
C PHE A 135 19.12 -13.23 40.25
N SER A 136 18.60 -14.04 39.34
CA SER A 136 19.02 -15.43 39.17
C SER A 136 20.39 -15.60 38.53
N LYS A 137 20.74 -14.80 37.51
CA LYS A 137 22.01 -14.97 36.77
C LYS A 137 23.12 -14.06 37.26
N ARG A 138 22.78 -12.90 37.81
CA ARG A 138 23.77 -11.92 38.28
C ARG A 138 23.88 -11.88 39.80
N ASN A 139 23.06 -12.65 40.53
CA ASN A 139 23.06 -12.74 41.99
C ASN A 139 22.99 -11.36 42.67
N LEU A 140 22.29 -10.40 42.05
CA LEU A 140 22.08 -9.09 42.64
C LEU A 140 21.00 -9.15 43.72
N THR A 141 21.13 -8.34 44.75
CA THR A 141 20.16 -8.20 45.84
C THR A 141 19.80 -6.75 46.05
N TYR A 142 18.61 -6.48 46.59
CA TYR A 142 18.12 -5.14 46.92
C TYR A 142 18.91 -4.55 48.11
N SER A 143 20.12 -4.08 47.82
CA SER A 143 21.01 -3.36 48.72
C SER A 143 21.37 -1.99 48.15
N ILE A 144 21.96 -1.11 48.97
CA ILE A 144 22.36 0.24 48.54
C ILE A 144 23.30 0.17 47.32
N LYS A 145 24.30 -0.72 47.34
CA LYS A 145 25.19 -0.95 46.19
C LYS A 145 24.49 -1.69 45.05
N GLY A 146 23.61 -2.63 45.37
CA GLY A 146 22.89 -3.42 44.36
C GLY A 146 21.96 -2.58 43.50
N ILE A 147 21.33 -1.53 44.08
CA ILE A 147 20.33 -0.73 43.37
C ILE A 147 20.91 0.04 42.18
N GLU A 148 22.17 0.47 42.28
CA GLU A 148 22.93 1.14 41.20
C GLU A 148 23.02 0.26 39.95
N TYR A 149 23.03 -1.07 40.12
CA TYR A 149 23.07 -2.04 39.03
C TYR A 149 21.68 -2.53 38.63
N ILE A 150 20.77 -2.70 39.60
CA ILE A 150 19.41 -3.23 39.38
C ILE A 150 18.57 -2.24 38.54
N VAL A 151 18.53 -0.95 38.92
CA VAL A 151 17.67 0.06 38.28
C VAL A 151 17.93 0.16 36.77
N PRO A 152 19.18 0.28 36.29
CA PRO A 152 19.48 0.26 34.85
C PRO A 152 19.04 -1.04 34.15
N GLN A 153 19.13 -2.20 34.84
CA GLN A 153 18.65 -3.46 34.26
C GLN A 153 17.13 -3.51 34.16
N ILE A 154 16.38 -2.94 35.10
CA ILE A 154 14.92 -2.86 35.03
C ILE A 154 14.49 -2.04 33.80
N TYR A 155 15.09 -0.85 33.59
CA TYR A 155 14.82 -0.07 32.39
C TYR A 155 15.27 -0.78 31.10
N LYS A 156 16.35 -1.57 31.15
CA LYS A 156 16.77 -2.42 30.03
C LYS A 156 15.76 -3.55 29.75
N ALA A 157 15.17 -4.15 30.78
CA ALA A 157 14.12 -5.15 30.66
C ALA A 157 12.86 -4.57 30.01
N PHE A 158 12.42 -3.38 30.46
CA PHE A 158 11.32 -2.64 29.81
C PHE A 158 11.59 -2.39 28.34
N ARG A 159 12.78 -1.89 27.99
CA ARG A 159 13.15 -1.65 26.60
C ARG A 159 13.28 -2.92 25.76
N ALA A 160 13.58 -4.06 26.38
CA ALA A 160 13.58 -5.35 25.70
C ALA A 160 12.15 -5.79 25.38
N ALA A 161 11.21 -5.62 26.33
CA ALA A 161 9.80 -5.93 26.12
C ALA A 161 9.19 -5.12 24.96
N ILE A 162 9.35 -3.78 24.96
CA ILE A 162 8.83 -2.95 23.86
C ILE A 162 9.49 -3.26 22.51
N ARG A 163 10.74 -3.74 22.51
CA ARG A 163 11.43 -4.15 21.28
C ARG A 163 10.81 -5.42 20.70
N GLU A 164 10.43 -6.38 21.54
CA GLU A 164 9.78 -7.60 21.06
C GLU A 164 8.39 -7.28 20.51
N LEU A 165 7.60 -6.43 21.19
CA LEU A 165 6.32 -5.91 20.68
C LEU A 165 6.48 -5.26 19.30
N ARG A 166 7.47 -4.38 19.15
CA ARG A 166 7.75 -3.72 17.87
C ARG A 166 8.18 -4.71 16.78
N LYS A 167 8.93 -5.75 17.13
CA LYS A 167 9.40 -6.77 16.19
C LYS A 167 8.24 -7.56 15.59
N GLU A 168 7.21 -7.88 16.38
CA GLU A 168 5.97 -8.49 15.85
C GLU A 168 5.33 -7.62 14.75
N LEU A 169 5.28 -6.30 14.95
CA LEU A 169 4.79 -5.35 13.93
C LEU A 169 5.71 -5.25 12.70
N GLU A 170 7.03 -5.29 12.90
CA GLU A 170 8.01 -5.31 11.80
C GLU A 170 7.87 -6.57 10.93
N ASP A 171 7.60 -7.72 11.55
CA ASP A 171 7.31 -8.99 10.88
C ASP A 171 5.99 -8.94 10.10
N LEU A 172 4.93 -8.41 10.72
CA LEU A 172 3.65 -8.14 10.05
C LEU A 172 3.83 -7.22 8.84
N LYS A 173 4.62 -6.15 8.96
CA LYS A 173 4.97 -5.26 7.85
C LYS A 173 5.71 -5.99 6.73
N SER A 174 6.64 -6.87 7.07
CA SER A 174 7.36 -7.71 6.09
C SER A 174 6.39 -8.61 5.34
N HIS A 175 5.48 -9.29 6.05
CA HIS A 175 4.45 -10.13 5.45
C HIS A 175 3.47 -9.34 4.58
N PHE A 176 3.06 -8.15 5.04
CA PHE A 176 2.20 -7.26 4.27
C PHE A 176 2.82 -6.85 2.93
N ASN A 177 4.13 -6.55 2.91
CA ASN A 177 4.84 -6.23 1.67
C ASN A 177 4.90 -7.41 0.70
N LYS A 178 4.91 -8.65 1.20
CA LYS A 178 4.85 -9.86 0.38
C LYS A 178 3.45 -10.08 -0.18
N ILE A 179 2.40 -9.96 0.65
CA ILE A 179 1.03 -10.25 0.22
C ILE A 179 0.46 -9.19 -0.73
N LYS A 180 0.82 -7.90 -0.58
CA LYS A 180 0.20 -6.82 -1.38
C LYS A 180 0.26 -7.08 -2.89
N TYR A 181 1.32 -7.71 -3.39
CA TYR A 181 1.44 -8.07 -4.80
C TYR A 181 0.65 -9.33 -5.17
N LEU A 182 0.59 -10.31 -4.27
CA LEU A 182 -0.19 -11.53 -4.47
C LEU A 182 -1.69 -11.23 -4.54
N VAL A 183 -2.21 -10.33 -3.70
CA VAL A 183 -3.63 -9.91 -3.75
C VAL A 183 -3.96 -9.35 -5.13
N LEU A 184 -3.05 -8.56 -5.70
CA LEU A 184 -3.23 -7.86 -6.97
C LEU A 184 -2.96 -8.72 -8.21
N MET A 185 -2.43 -9.93 -8.05
CA MET A 185 -2.04 -10.75 -9.19
C MET A 185 -3.27 -11.36 -9.87
N ASN A 186 -3.30 -11.34 -11.21
CA ASN A 186 -4.38 -11.97 -11.98
C ASN A 186 -4.43 -13.48 -11.65
N PRO A 187 -5.60 -14.06 -11.31
CA PRO A 187 -5.76 -15.50 -11.03
C PRO A 187 -5.13 -16.42 -12.07
N SER A 188 -5.15 -15.99 -13.33
CA SER A 188 -4.62 -16.73 -14.48
C SER A 188 -3.10 -16.85 -14.47
N ASN A 189 -2.44 -15.89 -13.83
CA ASN A 189 -0.98 -15.85 -13.71
C ASN A 189 -0.51 -16.49 -12.39
N MET A 190 -1.44 -17.02 -11.57
CA MET A 190 -1.11 -17.64 -10.30
C MET A 190 -0.88 -19.14 -10.42
N GLU A 191 0.37 -19.53 -10.24
CA GLU A 191 0.79 -20.91 -9.96
C GLU A 191 0.31 -21.44 -8.59
N LEU A 192 0.43 -22.76 -8.39
CA LEU A 192 -0.01 -23.46 -7.17
C LEU A 192 0.61 -22.84 -5.89
N TYR A 193 1.91 -22.54 -5.92
CA TYR A 193 2.59 -21.97 -4.77
C TYR A 193 2.10 -20.55 -4.43
N HIS A 194 1.77 -19.74 -5.44
CA HIS A 194 1.17 -18.41 -5.24
C HIS A 194 -0.17 -18.51 -4.53
N ARG A 195 -1.01 -19.46 -4.94
CA ARG A 195 -2.33 -19.70 -4.32
C ARG A 195 -2.20 -20.16 -2.87
N ARG A 196 -1.26 -21.06 -2.57
CA ARG A 196 -0.96 -21.51 -1.19
C ARG A 196 -0.50 -20.34 -0.32
N LYS A 197 0.46 -19.53 -0.79
CA LYS A 197 0.94 -18.33 -0.07
C LYS A 197 -0.18 -17.32 0.15
N LEU A 198 -0.97 -17.02 -0.87
CA LEU A 198 -2.11 -16.10 -0.76
C LEU A 198 -3.10 -16.56 0.30
N ARG A 199 -3.46 -17.85 0.35
CA ARG A 199 -4.36 -18.39 1.39
C ARG A 199 -3.78 -18.21 2.80
N LYS A 200 -2.48 -18.49 3.00
CA LYS A 200 -1.82 -18.29 4.29
C LYS A 200 -1.92 -16.83 4.72
N TYR A 201 -1.54 -15.91 3.84
CA TYR A 201 -1.54 -14.48 4.17
C TYR A 201 -2.95 -13.88 4.28
N LEU A 202 -3.97 -14.41 3.60
CA LEU A 202 -5.36 -13.99 3.80
C LEU A 202 -5.96 -14.51 5.13
N LYS A 203 -5.32 -15.48 5.79
CA LYS A 203 -5.63 -15.81 7.19
C LYS A 203 -5.03 -14.79 8.15
N GLU A 204 -3.81 -14.35 7.88
CA GLU A 204 -3.10 -13.33 8.66
C GLU A 204 -3.70 -11.91 8.48
N PHE A 205 -4.15 -11.58 7.27
CA PHE A 205 -4.80 -10.30 6.95
C PHE A 205 -6.23 -10.54 6.40
N PRO A 206 -7.22 -10.87 7.25
CA PRO A 206 -8.58 -11.23 6.80
C PRO A 206 -9.28 -10.14 5.99
N TRP A 207 -9.02 -8.87 6.30
CA TRP A 207 -9.61 -7.73 5.60
C TRP A 207 -9.17 -7.61 4.13
N LEU A 208 -8.03 -8.20 3.73
CA LEU A 208 -7.62 -8.26 2.31
C LEU A 208 -8.48 -9.22 1.48
N ARG A 209 -9.32 -10.05 2.11
CA ARG A 209 -10.20 -11.00 1.42
C ARG A 209 -11.23 -10.28 0.54
N SER A 210 -11.83 -9.20 1.03
CA SER A 210 -12.82 -8.42 0.27
C SER A 210 -12.19 -7.80 -0.98
N TYR A 211 -11.03 -7.15 -0.84
CA TYR A 211 -10.23 -6.64 -1.96
C TYR A 211 -9.91 -7.74 -2.98
N ARG A 212 -9.46 -8.90 -2.49
CA ARG A 212 -9.15 -10.03 -3.38
C ARG A 212 -10.38 -10.52 -4.13
N GLN A 213 -11.51 -10.71 -3.46
CA GLN A 213 -12.74 -11.21 -4.07
C GLN A 213 -13.24 -10.27 -5.17
N LEU A 214 -13.30 -8.96 -4.88
CA LEU A 214 -13.74 -7.94 -5.84
C LEU A 214 -12.78 -7.86 -7.04
N LEU A 215 -11.48 -7.91 -6.80
CA LEU A 215 -10.49 -7.88 -7.88
C LEU A 215 -10.53 -9.15 -8.73
N VAL A 216 -10.75 -10.32 -8.14
CA VAL A 216 -10.95 -11.58 -8.87
C VAL A 216 -12.20 -11.49 -9.75
N ARG A 217 -13.32 -10.99 -9.21
CA ARG A 217 -14.55 -10.75 -9.97
C ARG A 217 -14.30 -9.82 -11.15
N PHE A 218 -13.54 -8.74 -10.93
CA PHE A 218 -13.13 -7.80 -11.99
C PHE A 218 -12.31 -8.48 -13.09
N TYR A 219 -11.30 -9.28 -12.74
CA TYR A 219 -10.52 -10.02 -13.73
C TYR A 219 -11.37 -10.96 -14.58
N TYR A 220 -12.37 -11.61 -13.99
CA TYR A 220 -13.26 -12.51 -14.72
C TYR A 220 -14.20 -11.78 -15.68
N GLN A 221 -14.56 -10.51 -15.44
CA GLN A 221 -15.44 -9.76 -16.36
C GLN A 221 -14.88 -9.72 -17.79
N PHE A 222 -13.56 -9.64 -17.96
CA PHE A 222 -12.90 -9.63 -19.27
C PHE A 222 -12.96 -10.96 -20.02
N ARG A 223 -13.44 -12.03 -19.37
CA ARG A 223 -13.56 -13.38 -19.93
C ARG A 223 -15.01 -13.84 -20.10
N LEU A 224 -15.94 -13.13 -19.48
CA LEU A 224 -17.36 -13.45 -19.57
C LEU A 224 -17.93 -12.86 -20.87
N PRO A 225 -18.91 -13.54 -21.49
CA PRO A 225 -19.68 -12.95 -22.57
C PRO A 225 -20.51 -11.75 -22.06
N PRO A 226 -20.90 -10.81 -22.94
CA PRO A 226 -21.61 -9.59 -22.56
C PRO A 226 -22.82 -9.84 -21.65
N ASP A 227 -23.63 -10.85 -21.94
CA ASP A 227 -24.89 -11.15 -21.22
C ASP A 227 -24.67 -11.67 -19.79
N LYS A 228 -23.49 -12.21 -19.50
CA LYS A 228 -23.13 -12.74 -18.16
C LYS A 228 -22.31 -11.75 -17.34
N ARG A 229 -22.00 -10.57 -17.91
CA ARG A 229 -21.15 -9.57 -17.29
C ARG A 229 -21.94 -8.77 -16.25
N SER A 230 -21.32 -8.52 -15.11
CA SER A 230 -21.85 -7.58 -14.12
C SER A 230 -21.38 -6.16 -14.43
N PRO A 231 -22.21 -5.13 -14.15
CA PRO A 231 -21.78 -3.74 -14.24
C PRO A 231 -20.56 -3.47 -13.36
N LEU A 232 -19.65 -2.59 -13.77
CA LEU A 232 -18.45 -2.26 -12.99
C LEU A 232 -18.76 -1.49 -11.70
N SER A 233 -20.00 -1.07 -11.48
CA SER A 233 -20.47 -0.42 -10.24
C SER A 233 -20.20 -1.25 -8.98
N PHE A 234 -20.05 -2.57 -9.08
CA PHE A 234 -19.64 -3.38 -7.92
C PHE A 234 -18.26 -2.99 -7.36
N LEU A 235 -17.40 -2.35 -8.17
CA LEU A 235 -16.09 -1.86 -7.76
C LEU A 235 -16.19 -0.75 -6.71
N SER A 236 -17.32 -0.03 -6.61
CA SER A 236 -17.53 0.98 -5.57
C SER A 236 -17.43 0.39 -4.15
N ARG A 237 -17.64 -0.92 -3.99
CA ARG A 237 -17.42 -1.64 -2.73
C ARG A 237 -15.95 -1.70 -2.30
N LEU A 238 -15.00 -1.32 -3.16
CA LEU A 238 -13.59 -1.14 -2.81
C LEU A 238 -13.32 0.19 -2.12
N ILE A 239 -14.27 1.12 -2.17
CA ILE A 239 -14.13 2.49 -1.68
C ILE A 239 -14.85 2.62 -0.34
N THR A 240 -14.20 3.37 0.55
CA THR A 240 -14.73 3.96 1.77
C THR A 240 -14.51 5.46 1.75
N ASP A 241 -15.12 6.20 2.68
CA ASP A 241 -14.93 7.65 2.81
C ASP A 241 -13.46 8.01 3.02
N THR A 242 -12.72 7.15 3.71
CA THR A 242 -11.30 7.30 3.98
C THR A 242 -10.40 6.74 2.86
N SER A 243 -10.92 6.15 1.80
CA SER A 243 -10.05 5.58 0.74
C SER A 243 -9.17 6.61 0.04
N HIS A 244 -8.00 6.18 -0.42
CA HIS A 244 -7.02 7.00 -1.12
C HIS A 244 -7.62 7.59 -2.42
N PRO A 245 -7.39 8.88 -2.73
CA PRO A 245 -7.98 9.56 -3.90
C PRO A 245 -7.74 8.85 -5.23
N TRP A 246 -6.55 8.26 -5.41
CA TRP A 246 -6.23 7.49 -6.62
C TRP A 246 -7.06 6.22 -6.79
N LEU A 247 -7.46 5.54 -5.70
CA LEU A 247 -8.35 4.39 -5.80
C LEU A 247 -9.76 4.86 -6.18
N LYS A 248 -10.26 5.92 -5.52
CA LYS A 248 -11.55 6.53 -5.83
C LYS A 248 -11.65 6.93 -7.30
N SER A 249 -10.65 7.68 -7.77
CA SER A 249 -10.54 8.10 -9.17
C SER A 249 -10.45 6.91 -10.12
N ALA A 250 -9.62 5.90 -9.84
CA ALA A 250 -9.49 4.73 -10.70
C ALA A 250 -10.81 3.95 -10.85
N VAL A 251 -11.54 3.75 -9.75
CA VAL A 251 -12.84 3.07 -9.77
C VAL A 251 -13.88 3.91 -10.53
N GLN A 252 -13.97 5.20 -10.24
CA GLN A 252 -14.92 6.09 -10.94
C GLN A 252 -14.66 6.11 -12.44
N THR A 253 -13.40 6.32 -12.85
CA THR A 253 -13.02 6.31 -14.27
C THR A 253 -13.36 4.99 -14.96
N LEU A 254 -13.21 3.84 -14.28
CA LEU A 254 -13.58 2.55 -14.85
C LEU A 254 -15.10 2.39 -15.02
N ILE A 255 -15.88 2.88 -14.07
CA ILE A 255 -17.35 2.89 -14.14
C ILE A 255 -17.81 3.79 -15.29
N ASP A 256 -17.30 5.03 -15.35
CA ASP A 256 -17.66 6.01 -16.38
C ASP A 256 -17.32 5.54 -17.80
N ASN A 257 -16.26 4.73 -17.93
CA ASN A 257 -15.77 4.21 -19.22
C ASN A 257 -16.12 2.74 -19.44
N GLU A 258 -17.07 2.17 -18.70
CA GLU A 258 -17.37 0.74 -18.72
C GLU A 258 -17.61 0.22 -20.14
N GLU A 259 -18.48 0.89 -20.89
CA GLU A 259 -18.82 0.48 -22.25
C GLU A 259 -17.58 0.46 -23.15
N SER A 260 -16.78 1.52 -23.09
CA SER A 260 -15.54 1.65 -23.85
C SER A 260 -14.49 0.60 -23.46
N VAL A 261 -14.48 0.14 -22.20
CA VAL A 261 -13.58 -0.93 -21.71
C VAL A 261 -13.95 -2.30 -22.27
N PHE A 262 -15.25 -2.61 -22.37
CA PHE A 262 -15.72 -3.93 -22.81
C PHE A 262 -16.11 -4.01 -24.29
N ARG A 263 -16.01 -2.89 -25.01
CA ARG A 263 -16.36 -2.81 -26.44
C ARG A 263 -15.70 -3.89 -27.32
N PHE A 264 -14.50 -4.36 -26.96
CA PHE A 264 -13.80 -5.46 -27.66
C PHE A 264 -14.61 -6.77 -27.73
N GLN A 265 -15.53 -6.99 -26.78
CA GLN A 265 -16.34 -8.21 -26.72
C GLN A 265 -17.48 -8.19 -27.74
N ARG A 266 -17.92 -7.01 -28.17
CA ARG A 266 -18.96 -6.81 -29.20
C ARG A 266 -18.39 -6.64 -30.61
N VAL A 267 -17.06 -6.54 -30.75
CA VAL A 267 -16.39 -6.44 -32.06
C VAL A 267 -16.72 -7.61 -33.00
N PRO A 268 -16.78 -8.88 -32.54
CA PRO A 268 -17.16 -9.99 -33.42
C PRO A 268 -18.60 -9.90 -33.94
N GLU A 269 -19.53 -9.32 -33.17
CA GLU A 269 -20.93 -9.10 -33.58
C GLU A 269 -21.01 -8.02 -34.68
N LEU A 270 -20.27 -6.93 -34.50
CA LEU A 270 -20.22 -5.82 -35.46
C LEU A 270 -19.40 -6.14 -36.72
N PHE A 271 -18.47 -7.09 -36.62
CA PHE A 271 -17.57 -7.48 -37.71
C PHE A 271 -17.36 -9.01 -37.75
N PRO A 272 -18.32 -9.77 -38.30
CA PRO A 272 -18.32 -11.24 -38.26
C PRO A 272 -17.11 -11.91 -38.95
N LYS A 273 -16.48 -11.20 -39.88
CA LYS A 273 -15.28 -11.65 -40.61
C LYS A 273 -13.99 -11.58 -39.76
N ILE A 274 -14.02 -10.86 -38.64
CA ILE A 274 -12.86 -10.72 -37.74
C ILE A 274 -12.85 -11.90 -36.76
N LYS A 275 -11.82 -12.75 -36.84
CA LYS A 275 -11.65 -13.85 -35.87
C LYS A 275 -11.62 -13.29 -34.44
N PRO A 276 -12.36 -13.89 -33.49
CA PRO A 276 -12.40 -13.43 -32.11
C PRO A 276 -11.00 -13.53 -31.51
N SER A 277 -10.34 -12.37 -31.35
CA SER A 277 -9.04 -12.31 -30.69
C SER A 277 -9.28 -12.35 -29.18
N LYS A 278 -8.59 -13.25 -28.47
CA LYS A 278 -8.64 -13.38 -27.01
C LYS A 278 -8.12 -12.10 -26.39
N SER A 279 -9.01 -11.12 -26.14
CA SER A 279 -8.70 -9.75 -25.72
C SER A 279 -7.71 -9.08 -26.68
N ILE A 280 -8.11 -8.00 -27.35
CA ILE A 280 -7.15 -7.25 -28.18
C ILE A 280 -6.09 -6.65 -27.24
N LYS A 281 -5.00 -7.39 -27.04
CA LYS A 281 -3.84 -7.03 -26.25
C LYS A 281 -3.04 -6.04 -27.09
N VAL A 282 -3.60 -4.86 -27.35
CA VAL A 282 -2.83 -3.76 -27.93
C VAL A 282 -2.01 -3.14 -26.81
N VAL A 283 -1.00 -3.87 -26.34
CA VAL A 283 0.20 -3.19 -25.87
C VAL A 283 1.11 -3.16 -27.07
N ASN A 284 0.82 -2.27 -28.03
CA ASN A 284 1.82 -1.95 -29.02
C ASN A 284 2.77 -0.93 -28.38
N GLU A 285 3.51 -1.38 -27.35
CA GLU A 285 4.45 -0.55 -26.59
C GLU A 285 5.50 0.06 -27.52
N SER A 286 5.85 -0.67 -28.59
CA SER A 286 6.57 -0.20 -29.75
C SER A 286 5.89 1.00 -30.42
N CYS A 287 4.60 0.92 -30.79
CA CYS A 287 3.87 2.07 -31.32
C CYS A 287 3.73 3.21 -30.32
N ASN A 288 3.50 2.96 -29.02
CA ASN A 288 3.44 4.04 -28.02
C ASN A 288 4.80 4.72 -27.80
N LYS A 289 5.90 3.96 -27.82
CA LYS A 289 7.27 4.51 -27.83
C LYS A 289 7.52 5.31 -29.10
N LEU A 290 7.05 4.81 -30.25
CA LEU A 290 7.16 5.48 -31.53
C LEU A 290 6.36 6.79 -31.54
N VAL A 291 5.10 6.79 -31.09
CA VAL A 291 4.24 7.97 -30.94
C VAL A 291 4.85 8.98 -29.97
N LYS A 292 5.42 8.55 -28.84
CA LYS A 292 6.15 9.45 -27.93
C LYS A 292 7.40 10.04 -28.58
N LYS A 293 8.15 9.25 -29.36
CA LYS A 293 9.32 9.70 -30.13
C LYS A 293 8.93 10.69 -31.24
N LEU A 294 7.82 10.43 -31.93
CA LEU A 294 7.22 11.30 -32.93
C LEU A 294 6.75 12.62 -32.33
N TYR A 295 6.04 12.58 -31.19
CA TYR A 295 5.63 13.78 -30.46
C TYR A 295 6.83 14.66 -30.05
N ARG A 296 7.89 14.04 -29.52
CA ARG A 296 9.15 14.76 -29.19
C ARG A 296 9.82 15.35 -30.43
N THR A 297 9.76 14.64 -31.57
CA THR A 297 10.31 15.12 -32.84
C THR A 297 9.46 16.26 -33.41
N GLN A 298 8.13 16.22 -33.25
CA GLN A 298 7.19 17.26 -33.67
C GLN A 298 7.37 18.55 -32.85
N CYS A 299 7.51 18.45 -31.53
CA CYS A 299 7.71 19.61 -30.65
C CYS A 299 9.12 20.26 -30.78
N GLY A 300 10.07 19.59 -31.45
CA GLY A 300 11.43 20.11 -31.67
C GLY A 300 11.64 20.77 -33.04
N MET A 301 10.59 21.01 -33.82
CA MET A 301 10.68 21.40 -35.23
C MET A 301 9.90 22.67 -35.54
N ARG A 302 10.46 23.52 -36.42
CA ARG A 302 9.90 24.84 -36.74
C ARG A 302 8.92 24.89 -37.93
N THR A 303 8.84 23.86 -38.80
CA THR A 303 7.99 23.91 -40.01
C THR A 303 7.27 22.58 -40.32
N ILE A 304 6.05 22.68 -40.87
CA ILE A 304 5.16 21.55 -41.20
C ILE A 304 5.79 20.61 -42.24
N LYS A 305 6.56 21.16 -43.19
CA LYS A 305 7.25 20.38 -44.24
C LYS A 305 8.33 19.46 -43.65
N ASN A 306 9.09 19.95 -42.66
CA ASN A 306 10.12 19.16 -41.97
C ASN A 306 9.51 18.09 -41.06
N ILE A 307 8.38 18.40 -40.42
CA ILE A 307 7.60 17.44 -39.63
C ILE A 307 7.08 16.31 -40.54
N ARG A 308 6.43 16.63 -41.67
CA ARG A 308 5.92 15.63 -42.63
C ARG A 308 7.03 14.70 -43.14
N MET A 309 8.13 15.25 -43.62
CA MET A 309 9.23 14.47 -44.20
C MET A 309 9.84 13.48 -43.20
N ARG A 310 10.16 13.93 -41.97
CA ARG A 310 10.80 13.07 -40.97
C ARG A 310 9.86 12.04 -40.38
N ILE A 311 8.60 12.40 -40.12
CA ILE A 311 7.61 11.43 -39.63
C ILE A 311 7.32 10.39 -40.73
N SER A 312 7.28 10.78 -42.02
CA SER A 312 7.03 9.88 -43.15
C SER A 312 8.19 8.90 -43.32
N ASN A 313 9.43 9.38 -43.17
CA ASN A 313 10.62 8.54 -43.21
C ASN A 313 10.73 7.60 -41.99
N LEU A 314 10.33 8.06 -40.80
CA LEU A 314 10.32 7.24 -39.58
C LEU A 314 9.26 6.14 -39.61
N LEU A 315 8.08 6.42 -40.19
CA LEU A 315 6.98 5.47 -40.30
C LEU A 315 7.04 4.61 -41.57
N LYS A 316 7.90 4.96 -42.53
CA LYS A 316 7.91 4.40 -43.90
C LYS A 316 6.53 4.38 -44.54
N CYS A 317 5.70 5.39 -44.25
CA CYS A 317 4.37 5.53 -44.83
C CYS A 317 4.03 7.00 -45.09
N PRO A 318 3.22 7.30 -46.11
CA PRO A 318 2.75 8.66 -46.36
C PRO A 318 1.87 9.14 -45.20
N ILE A 319 2.06 10.39 -44.78
CA ILE A 319 1.26 11.00 -43.70
C ILE A 319 0.15 11.84 -44.31
N ILE A 320 -1.08 11.43 -44.03
CA ILE A 320 -2.27 12.21 -44.33
C ILE A 320 -2.54 13.12 -43.12
N ILE A 321 -2.55 14.44 -43.33
CA ILE A 321 -3.00 15.40 -42.32
C ILE A 321 -4.49 15.61 -42.55
N SER A 322 -5.31 15.45 -41.52
CA SER A 322 -6.76 15.62 -41.67
C SER A 322 -7.09 17.06 -42.10
N PRO A 323 -8.14 17.26 -42.94
CA PRO A 323 -8.57 18.59 -43.37
C PRO A 323 -8.86 19.54 -42.20
N ASN A 324 -9.50 19.04 -41.15
CA ASN A 324 -9.84 19.81 -39.94
C ASN A 324 -8.61 20.40 -39.23
N LEU A 325 -7.46 19.71 -39.30
CA LEU A 325 -6.21 20.18 -38.70
C LEU A 325 -5.52 21.25 -39.57
N LEU A 326 -5.74 21.22 -40.89
CA LEU A 326 -5.20 22.21 -41.82
C LEU A 326 -5.94 23.55 -41.71
N GLU A 327 -7.24 23.53 -41.42
CA GLU A 327 -8.05 24.74 -41.23
C GLU A 327 -7.64 25.55 -39.99
N LYS A 328 -7.19 24.89 -38.91
CA LYS A 328 -6.71 25.57 -37.68
C LYS A 328 -5.28 26.11 -37.76
N ILE A 329 -4.52 25.70 -38.79
CA ILE A 329 -3.11 26.09 -38.96
C ILE A 329 -2.96 27.23 -39.98
N LYS A 330 -4.00 27.49 -40.78
CA LYS A 330 -4.18 28.79 -41.44
C LYS A 330 -4.62 29.82 -40.42
#